data_AF-A0A6D0F5F0-F1
#
_entry.id   AF-A0A6D0F5F0-F1
#
_cell.length_a   1.000
_cell.length_b   1.000
_cell.length_c   1.000
_cell.angle_alpha   90.00
_cell.angle_beta   90.00
_cell.angle_gamma   90.00
#
_symmetry.space_group_name_H-M   'P 1'
#
loop_
_entity.id
_entity.type
_entity.pdbx_description
1 polymer ?
#
loop_
_entity_poly.entity_id
_entity_poly.type
_entity_poly.pdbx_seq_one_letter_code
_entity_poly.pdbx_strand_id
1 'polypeptide(L)' 'MIAEFESRILALIDGMVDHASDDELFASGYL' A
#
# COMPACT_ATOMS: atom_id res chain seq x y z
N MET A 1 -19.45 3.03 6.99
CA MET A 1 -19.98 2.53 5.69
C MET A 1 -18.87 1.76 4.97
N ILE A 2 -19.13 0.88 4.00
CA ILE A 2 -18.05 0.09 3.32
C ILE A 2 -16.93 0.98 2.76
N ALA A 3 -17.28 2.13 2.16
CA ALA A 3 -16.31 3.10 1.63
C ALA A 3 -15.31 3.65 2.66
N GLU A 4 -15.69 3.73 3.94
CA GLU A 4 -14.79 4.16 5.02
C GLU A 4 -13.75 3.09 5.34
N PHE A 5 -14.14 1.81 5.26
CA PHE A 5 -13.21 0.70 5.41
C PHE A 5 -12.27 0.57 4.22
N GLU A 6 -12.78 0.74 3.00
CA GLU A 6 -11.97 0.76 1.78
C GLU A 6 -10.93 1.88 1.84
N SER A 7 -11.33 3.09 2.25
CA SER A 7 -10.41 4.23 2.41
C SER A 7 -9.32 3.96 3.46
N ARG A 8 -9.67 3.32 4.58
CA ARG A 8 -8.69 2.93 5.60
C ARG A 8 -7.71 1.87 5.10
N ILE A 9 -8.17 0.91 4.33
CA ILE A 9 -7.32 -0.13 3.74
C ILE A 9 -6.36 0.48 2.73
N LEU A 10 -6.85 1.38 1.85
CA LEU A 10 -6.00 2.07 0.88
C LEU A 10 -4.92 2.92 1.59
N ALA A 11 -5.29 3.68 2.62
CA ALA A 11 -4.32 4.48 3.38
C ALA A 11 -3.25 3.62 4.08
N LEU A 12 -3.59 2.41 4.51
CA LEU A 12 -2.61 1.48 5.07
C LEU A 12 -1.66 0.94 4.01
N ILE A 13 -2.18 0.61 2.82
CA ILE A 13 -1.36 0.14 1.69
C ILE A 13 -0.41 1.25 1.23
N ASP A 14 -0.89 2.49 1.09
CA ASP A 14 -0.06 3.63 0.71
C ASP A 14 1.08 3.84 1.70
N GLY A 15 0.80 3.80 3.00
CA GLY A 15 1.83 3.91 4.03
C GLY A 15 2.84 2.75 4.02
N MET A 16 2.43 1.55 3.60
CA MET A 16 3.35 0.42 3.44
C MET A 16 4.24 0.58 2.21
N VAL A 17 3.69 1.10 1.10
CA VAL A 17 4.43 1.34 -0.15
C VAL A 17 5.45 2.47 0.03
N ASP A 18 5.09 3.56 0.70
CA ASP A 18 5.97 4.71 0.95
C ASP A 18 7.21 4.38 1.79
N HIS A 19 7.16 3.28 2.56
CA HIS A 19 8.26 2.83 3.42
C HIS A 19 8.98 1.59 2.90
N ALA A 20 8.46 0.95 1.84
CA ALA A 20 9.11 -0.20 1.23
C ALA A 20 10.35 0.24 0.46
N SER A 21 11.38 -0.61 0.46
CA SER A 21 12.54 -0.40 -0.39
C SER A 21 12.22 -0.71 -1.86
N ASP A 22 13.00 -0.14 -2.79
CA ASP A 22 12.83 -0.39 -4.23
C ASP A 22 12.91 -1.88 -4.57
N ASP A 23 13.78 -2.64 -3.90
CA ASP A 23 13.91 -4.09 -4.09
C ASP A 23 12.65 -4.85 -3.64
N GLU A 24 12.02 -4.43 -2.54
CA GLU A 24 10.77 -5.01 -2.03
C GLU A 24 9.58 -4.65 -2.93
N LEU A 25 9.54 -3.42 -3.43
CA LEU A 25 8.51 -2.97 -4.38
C LEU A 25 8.63 -3.70 -5.72
N PHE A 26 9.85 -3.90 -6.22
CA PHE A 26 10.10 -4.68 -7.44
C PHE A 26 9.72 -6.16 -7.26
N ALA A 27 10.12 -6.78 -6.15
CA ALA A 27 9.79 -8.18 -5.87
C ALA A 27 8.28 -8.42 -5.68
N SER A 28 7.54 -7.41 -5.24
CA SER A 28 6.08 -7.45 -5.08
C SER A 28 5.30 -7.01 -6.33
N GLY A 29 5.99 -6.56 -7.39
CA GLY A 29 5.37 -6.14 -8.66
C GLY A 29 4.68 -4.78 -8.60
N TYR A 30 5.04 -3.93 -7.62
CA TYR A 30 4.60 -2.53 -7.51
C TYR A 30 5.49 -1.57 -8.31
N LEU A 31 6.71 -1.99 -8.66
CA LEU A 31 7.65 -1.33 -9.58
C LEU A 31 7.95 -2.25 -10.78
#